data_AF-A0A7W9WDF7-F1
#
_entry.id   AF-A0A7W9WDF7-F1
#
_cell.length_a   1.000
_cell.length_b   1.000
_cell.length_c   1.000
_cell.angle_alpha   90.00
_cell.angle_beta   90.00
_cell.angle_gamma   90.00
#
_symmetry.space_group_name_H-M   'P 1'
#
loop_
_entity.id
_entity.type
_entity.pdbx_description
1 polymer ?
#
loop_
_entity_poly.entity_id
_entity_poly.type
_entity_poly.pdbx_seq_one_letter_code
_entity_poly.pdbx_strand_id
1 'polypeptide(L)'
;MELSNQFPVAQRRRRTSATNPIWMDALRIMLGLFLFIKGVSFLDNSTDVFALLRQQPSLAELRKASLFVSTFHIVGGLMIAFGALTRFALLLQIPILAGAVLLVNFRNGLRPENTELWVSALVLLLCLFFLIAGPGRYSIDNKVFRHQPPRL
;
A
#
# COMPACT_ATOMS: atom_id res chain seq x y z
N MET A 1 61.10 -2.37 1.49
CA MET A 1 60.11 -2.88 0.51
C MET A 1 58.74 -2.70 1.15
N GLU A 2 58.28 -1.45 1.25
CA GLU A 2 57.02 -1.06 1.89
C GLU A 2 56.02 -0.69 0.80
N LEU A 3 55.30 -1.67 0.27
CA LEU A 3 54.24 -1.44 -0.73
C LEU A 3 53.10 -2.45 -0.53
N SER A 4 52.57 -2.62 0.69
CA SER A 4 51.31 -3.34 0.91
C SER A 4 50.15 -2.35 1.09
N ASN A 5 49.82 -1.72 -0.03
CA ASN A 5 48.48 -1.36 -0.46
C ASN A 5 47.56 -0.65 0.53
N GLN A 6 47.69 0.67 0.44
CA GLN A 6 46.65 1.67 0.62
C GLN A 6 45.45 1.40 -0.30
N PHE A 7 44.56 0.47 0.08
CA PHE A 7 43.21 0.49 -0.46
C PHE A 7 42.36 1.38 0.44
N PRO A 8 41.95 2.59 0.00
CA PRO A 8 40.91 3.31 0.71
C PRO A 8 39.66 2.43 0.63
N VAL A 9 39.33 1.78 1.76
CA VAL A 9 38.06 1.06 1.91
C VAL A 9 37.00 2.11 1.65
N ALA A 10 36.42 2.08 0.45
CA ALA A 10 35.36 2.99 0.06
C ALA A 10 34.31 2.86 1.16
N GLN A 11 34.20 3.88 2.00
CA GLN A 11 33.19 3.93 3.03
C GLN A 11 31.88 3.91 2.27
N ARG A 12 31.30 2.72 2.12
CA ARG A 12 29.97 2.53 1.58
C ARG A 12 29.12 3.35 2.54
N ARG A 13 28.77 4.58 2.15
CA ARG A 13 27.86 5.45 2.89
C ARG A 13 26.68 4.55 3.17
N ARG A 14 26.62 4.03 4.39
CA ARG A 14 25.53 3.21 4.86
C ARG A 14 24.39 4.20 4.75
N ARG A 15 23.58 4.12 3.69
CA ARG A 15 22.34 4.90 3.56
C ARG A 15 21.47 4.36 4.67
N THR A 16 21.75 4.82 5.89
CA THR A 16 21.04 4.42 7.07
C THR A 16 19.65 4.98 6.88
N SER A 17 18.65 4.11 6.87
CA SER A 17 17.22 4.45 6.98
C SER A 17 16.88 5.21 8.29
N ALA A 18 17.90 5.72 9.00
CA ALA A 18 17.84 6.45 10.26
C ALA A 18 17.29 7.88 10.11
N THR A 19 17.19 8.40 8.89
CA THR A 19 16.59 9.72 8.60
C THR A 19 15.10 9.66 8.25
N ASN A 20 14.43 8.51 8.34
CA ASN A 20 13.01 8.44 7.97
C ASN A 20 12.13 9.14 9.04
N PRO A 21 11.37 10.19 8.70
CA PRO A 21 10.67 11.04 9.66
C PRO A 21 9.39 10.42 10.25
N ILE A 22 8.97 10.85 11.45
CA ILE A 22 7.82 10.29 12.23
C ILE A 22 6.50 10.41 11.48
N TRP A 23 6.36 11.46 10.69
CA TRP A 23 5.16 11.66 9.90
C TRP A 23 4.93 10.53 8.88
N MET A 24 5.98 9.86 8.38
CA MET A 24 5.80 8.75 7.43
C MET A 24 5.20 7.51 8.09
N ASP A 25 5.62 7.22 9.32
CA ASP A 25 5.05 6.10 10.08
C ASP A 25 3.58 6.39 10.42
N ALA A 26 3.25 7.62 10.84
CA ALA A 26 1.87 8.05 11.09
C ALA A 26 1.00 7.98 9.83
N LEU A 27 1.49 8.51 8.71
CA LEU A 27 0.80 8.49 7.42
C LEU A 27 0.57 7.05 6.92
N ARG A 28 1.52 6.14 7.15
CA ARG A 28 1.37 4.71 6.85
C ARG A 28 0.25 4.07 7.66
N ILE A 29 0.20 4.35 8.97
CA ILE A 29 -0.85 3.85 9.86
C ILE A 29 -2.21 4.38 9.43
N MET A 30 -2.31 5.68 9.13
CA MET A 30 -3.55 6.29 8.63
C MET A 30 -3.99 5.66 7.30
N LEU A 31 -3.07 5.46 6.36
CA LEU A 31 -3.35 4.79 5.08
C LEU A 31 -3.86 3.35 5.30
N GLY A 32 -3.19 2.58 6.16
CA GLY A 32 -3.59 1.21 6.47
C GLY A 32 -4.97 1.12 7.12
N LEU A 33 -5.25 2.00 8.09
CA LEU A 33 -6.57 2.11 8.72
C LEU A 33 -7.65 2.53 7.73
N PHE A 34 -7.36 3.48 6.85
CA PHE A 34 -8.29 3.91 5.82
C PHE A 34 -8.68 2.75 4.89
N LEU A 35 -7.68 1.98 4.42
CA LEU A 35 -7.92 0.80 3.59
C LEU A 35 -8.73 -0.27 4.33
N PHE A 36 -8.44 -0.51 5.61
CA PHE A 36 -9.21 -1.43 6.45
C PHE A 36 -10.68 -1.01 6.54
N ILE A 37 -10.95 0.26 6.86
CA ILE A 37 -12.32 0.79 6.95
C ILE A 37 -13.04 0.64 5.60
N LYS A 38 -12.37 0.97 4.49
CA LYS A 38 -12.93 0.78 3.14
C LYS A 38 -13.24 -0.69 2.85
N GLY A 39 -12.37 -1.60 3.27
CA GLY A 39 -12.61 -3.04 3.16
C GLY A 39 -13.87 -3.48 3.92
N VAL A 40 -14.06 -3.01 5.15
CA VAL A 40 -15.29 -3.28 5.92
C VAL A 40 -16.51 -2.68 5.24
N SER A 41 -16.43 -1.43 4.74
CA SER A 41 -17.55 -0.79 4.04
C SER A 41 -17.99 -1.54 2.77
N PHE A 42 -17.08 -2.25 2.10
CA PHE A 42 -17.45 -3.10 0.95
C PHE A 42 -18.29 -4.32 1.35
N LEU A 43 -18.12 -4.86 2.56
CA LEU A 43 -18.97 -5.95 3.06
C LEU A 43 -20.42 -5.47 3.18
N ASP A 44 -20.61 -4.27 3.74
CA ASP A 44 -21.94 -3.71 4.00
C ASP A 44 -22.61 -3.13 2.75
N ASN A 45 -21.85 -2.49 1.86
CA ASN A 45 -22.36 -1.77 0.68
C ASN A 45 -21.82 -2.38 -0.63
N SER A 46 -21.94 -3.70 -0.77
CA SER A 46 -21.41 -4.52 -1.88
C SER A 46 -21.88 -4.12 -3.29
N THR A 47 -22.83 -3.17 -3.40
CA THR A 47 -23.62 -2.96 -4.61
C THR A 47 -23.00 -1.94 -5.55
N ASP A 48 -22.39 -0.87 -5.05
CA ASP A 48 -22.19 0.32 -5.91
C ASP A 48 -21.06 0.18 -6.92
N VAL A 49 -19.88 -0.33 -6.54
CA VAL A 49 -18.75 -0.50 -7.49
C VAL A 49 -18.97 -1.70 -8.41
N PHE A 50 -19.56 -2.78 -7.90
CA PHE A 50 -19.74 -4.01 -8.68
C PHE A 50 -20.99 -3.99 -9.56
N ALA A 51 -22.05 -3.23 -9.20
CA ALA A 51 -23.14 -2.94 -10.13
C ALA A 51 -22.68 -2.14 -11.36
N LEU A 52 -21.47 -1.57 -11.31
CA LEU A 52 -20.88 -0.90 -12.47
C LEU A 52 -20.36 -1.86 -13.54
N LEU A 53 -20.09 -3.14 -13.21
CA LEU A 53 -19.57 -4.17 -14.12
C LEU A 53 -20.65 -4.79 -15.04
N ARG A 54 -21.56 -3.97 -15.60
CA ARG A 54 -22.71 -4.41 -16.41
C ARG A 54 -22.40 -5.57 -17.39
N GLN A 55 -22.90 -6.76 -17.05
CA GLN A 55 -23.59 -7.77 -17.89
C GLN A 55 -24.16 -8.83 -16.93
N GLN A 56 -25.29 -8.51 -16.28
CA GLN A 56 -26.06 -9.37 -15.37
C GLN A 56 -25.24 -10.36 -14.51
N PRO A 57 -24.23 -9.92 -13.74
CA PRO A 57 -23.63 -10.78 -12.73
C PRO A 57 -24.71 -11.14 -11.70
N SER A 58 -24.84 -12.43 -11.38
CA SER A 58 -25.77 -12.85 -10.34
C SER A 58 -25.41 -12.21 -9.00
N LEU A 59 -26.39 -12.06 -8.09
CA LEU A 59 -26.13 -11.56 -6.73
C LEU A 59 -25.00 -12.35 -6.03
N ALA A 60 -24.86 -13.64 -6.34
CA ALA A 60 -23.79 -14.47 -5.83
C ALA A 60 -22.41 -14.04 -6.35
N GLU A 61 -22.28 -13.68 -7.63
CA GLU A 61 -21.01 -13.22 -8.22
C GLU A 61 -20.60 -11.84 -7.70
N LEU A 62 -21.55 -10.91 -7.57
CA LEU A 62 -21.31 -9.60 -6.96
C LEU A 62 -20.82 -9.75 -5.50
N ARG A 63 -21.47 -10.63 -4.73
CA ARG A 63 -21.07 -10.91 -3.34
C ARG A 63 -19.69 -11.53 -3.26
N LYS A 64 -19.35 -12.49 -4.14
CA LYS A 64 -18.02 -13.10 -4.19
C LYS A 64 -16.94 -12.05 -4.49
N ALA A 65 -17.17 -11.19 -5.48
CA ALA A 65 -16.22 -10.16 -5.87
C ALA A 65 -16.02 -9.12 -4.75
N SER A 66 -17.11 -8.71 -4.08
CA SER A 66 -17.04 -7.82 -2.92
C SER A 66 -16.27 -8.45 -1.75
N LEU A 67 -16.56 -9.70 -1.40
CA LEU A 67 -15.84 -10.43 -0.35
C LEU A 67 -14.34 -10.56 -0.68
N PHE A 68 -14.01 -10.87 -1.93
CA PHE A 68 -12.63 -10.96 -2.38
C PHE A 68 -11.91 -9.62 -2.19
N VAL A 69 -12.44 -8.55 -2.77
CA VAL A 69 -11.84 -7.20 -2.69
C VAL A 69 -11.77 -6.68 -1.25
N SER A 70 -12.82 -6.89 -0.46
CA SER A 70 -12.86 -6.55 0.97
C SER A 70 -11.75 -7.25 1.75
N THR A 71 -11.58 -8.55 1.53
CA THR A 71 -10.54 -9.35 2.21
C THR A 71 -9.14 -8.78 1.95
N PHE A 72 -8.82 -8.41 0.71
CA PHE A 72 -7.53 -7.80 0.39
C PHE A 72 -7.35 -6.43 1.06
N HIS A 73 -8.38 -5.59 1.09
CA HIS A 73 -8.31 -4.29 1.75
C HIS A 73 -8.15 -4.40 3.28
N ILE A 74 -8.86 -5.34 3.91
CA ILE A 74 -8.81 -5.57 5.35
C ILE A 74 -7.43 -6.11 5.75
N VAL A 75 -7.02 -7.22 5.13
CA VAL A 75 -5.75 -7.88 5.45
C VAL A 75 -4.57 -6.99 5.05
N GLY A 76 -4.59 -6.46 3.82
CA GLY A 76 -3.56 -5.54 3.32
C GLY A 76 -3.49 -4.24 4.11
N GLY A 77 -4.63 -3.67 4.51
CA GLY A 77 -4.70 -2.47 5.35
C GLY A 77 -4.06 -2.67 6.71
N LEU A 78 -4.35 -3.79 7.39
CA LEU A 78 -3.70 -4.15 8.66
C LEU A 78 -2.20 -4.37 8.48
N MET A 79 -1.78 -5.10 7.45
CA MET A 79 -0.37 -5.31 7.12
C MET A 79 0.37 -3.98 6.92
N ILE A 80 -0.21 -3.04 6.17
CA ILE A 80 0.34 -1.70 5.97
C ILE A 80 0.40 -0.92 7.28
N ALA A 81 -0.67 -0.93 8.08
CA ALA A 81 -0.70 -0.21 9.35
C ALA A 81 0.41 -0.67 10.30
N PHE A 82 0.52 -1.98 10.52
CA PHE A 82 1.58 -2.56 11.36
C PHE A 82 2.97 -2.52 10.72
N GLY A 83 3.07 -2.29 9.40
CA GLY A 83 4.33 -2.26 8.67
C GLY A 83 4.95 -3.65 8.52
N ALA A 84 4.11 -4.67 8.33
CA ALA A 84 4.51 -6.05 8.04
C ALA A 84 4.23 -6.38 6.57
N LEU A 85 5.25 -6.82 5.84
CA LEU A 85 5.24 -7.07 4.40
C LEU A 85 4.61 -5.91 3.61
N THR A 86 4.94 -4.68 4.01
CA THR A 86 4.28 -3.45 3.57
C THR A 86 4.32 -3.30 2.05
N ARG A 87 5.46 -3.64 1.42
CA ARG A 87 5.60 -3.59 -0.04
C ARG A 87 4.70 -4.59 -0.75
N PHE A 88 4.58 -5.80 -0.22
CA PHE A 88 3.72 -6.83 -0.80
C PHE A 88 2.25 -6.45 -0.66
N ALA A 89 1.83 -5.97 0.53
CA ALA A 89 0.48 -5.47 0.75
C ALA A 89 0.14 -4.31 -0.20
N LEU A 90 1.06 -3.37 -0.42
CA LEU A 90 0.88 -2.28 -1.38
C LEU A 90 0.74 -2.77 -2.82
N LEU A 91 1.55 -3.76 -3.24
CA LEU A 91 1.46 -4.34 -4.58
C LEU A 91 0.11 -5.03 -4.83
N LEU A 92 -0.48 -5.66 -3.81
CA LEU A 92 -1.83 -6.22 -3.93
C LEU A 92 -2.91 -5.15 -3.96
N GLN A 93 -2.70 -4.04 -3.24
CA GLN A 93 -3.69 -2.97 -3.14
C GLN A 93 -3.77 -2.08 -4.39
N ILE A 94 -2.64 -1.86 -5.07
CA ILE A 94 -2.55 -0.97 -6.25
C ILE A 94 -3.49 -1.41 -7.39
N PRO A 95 -3.51 -2.66 -7.85
CA PRO A 95 -4.42 -3.11 -8.91
C PRO A 95 -5.90 -2.90 -8.56
N ILE A 96 -6.24 -3.10 -7.29
CA ILE A 96 -7.60 -2.97 -6.80
C ILE A 96 -8.05 -1.50 -6.84
N LEU A 97 -7.20 -0.60 -6.32
CA LEU A 97 -7.45 0.85 -6.36
C LEU A 97 -7.43 1.40 -7.79
N ALA A 98 -6.52 0.92 -8.64
CA ALA A 98 -6.46 1.29 -10.05
C ALA A 98 -7.74 0.85 -10.78
N GLY A 99 -8.25 -0.35 -10.51
CA GLY A 99 -9.54 -0.82 -11.02
C GLY A 99 -10.68 0.13 -10.63
N ALA A 100 -10.74 0.57 -9.37
CA ALA A 100 -11.73 1.54 -8.93
C ALA A 100 -11.62 2.89 -9.68
N VAL A 101 -10.42 3.46 -9.78
CA VAL A 101 -10.19 4.74 -10.48
C VAL A 101 -10.55 4.65 -11.96
N LEU A 102 -10.10 3.59 -12.64
CA LEU A 102 -10.33 3.40 -14.08
C LEU A 102 -11.83 3.19 -14.36
N LEU A 103 -12.51 2.29 -13.64
CA LEU A 103 -13.93 2.00 -13.84
C LEU A 103 -14.82 3.22 -13.57
N VAL A 104 -14.51 3.99 -12.53
CA VAL A 104 -15.26 5.22 -12.21
C VAL A 104 -15.02 6.29 -13.28
N ASN A 105 -13.79 6.44 -13.77
CA ASN A 105 -13.45 7.39 -14.82
C ASN A 105 -14.15 7.07 -16.15
N PHE A 106 -14.15 5.80 -16.58
CA PHE A 106 -14.79 5.37 -17.82
C PHE A 106 -16.30 5.66 -17.86
N ARG A 107 -16.96 5.75 -16.70
CA ARG A 107 -18.43 5.83 -16.63
C ARG A 107 -18.97 7.19 -16.17
N ASN A 108 -18.27 7.87 -15.26
CA ASN A 108 -18.68 9.17 -14.71
C ASN A 108 -17.87 10.36 -15.27
N GLY A 109 -16.78 10.08 -15.99
CA GLY A 109 -15.82 11.10 -16.45
C GLY A 109 -15.01 11.71 -15.30
N LEU A 110 -13.99 12.52 -15.64
CA LEU A 110 -13.21 13.31 -14.68
C LEU A 110 -13.99 14.54 -14.20
N ARG A 111 -15.08 14.30 -13.49
CA ARG A 111 -15.88 15.37 -12.87
C ARG A 111 -15.29 15.76 -11.51
N PRO A 112 -15.03 17.05 -11.24
CA PRO A 112 -14.50 17.50 -9.95
C PRO A 112 -15.40 17.17 -8.76
N GLU A 113 -16.72 17.05 -8.99
CA GLU A 113 -17.70 16.67 -7.96
C GLU A 113 -17.63 15.20 -7.51
N ASN A 114 -16.83 14.35 -8.17
CA ASN A 114 -16.73 12.94 -7.81
C ASN A 114 -15.68 12.73 -6.70
N THR A 115 -16.12 12.90 -5.46
CA THR A 115 -15.29 12.71 -4.25
C THR A 115 -14.65 11.31 -4.18
N GLU A 116 -15.33 10.27 -4.65
CA GLU A 116 -14.78 8.90 -4.62
C GLU A 116 -13.59 8.72 -5.55
N LEU A 117 -13.62 9.37 -6.72
CA LEU A 117 -12.50 9.37 -7.67
C LEU A 117 -11.29 10.08 -7.07
N TRP A 118 -11.48 11.23 -6.43
CA TRP A 118 -10.39 11.95 -5.75
C TRP A 118 -9.78 11.15 -4.60
N VAL A 119 -10.63 10.56 -3.76
CA VAL A 119 -10.19 9.75 -2.62
C VAL A 119 -9.40 8.52 -3.11
N SER A 120 -9.91 7.78 -4.09
CA SER A 120 -9.22 6.60 -4.63
C SER A 120 -7.91 6.96 -5.33
N ALA A 121 -7.86 8.08 -6.08
CA ALA A 121 -6.63 8.58 -6.70
C ALA A 121 -5.58 8.99 -5.65
N LEU A 122 -5.98 9.70 -4.59
CA LEU A 122 -5.09 10.07 -3.49
C LEU A 122 -4.51 8.84 -2.79
N VAL A 123 -5.36 7.86 -2.49
CA VAL A 123 -4.94 6.61 -1.83
C VAL A 123 -3.98 5.82 -2.73
N LEU A 124 -4.26 5.75 -4.04
CA LEU A 124 -3.36 5.14 -5.02
C LEU A 124 -2.00 5.84 -5.05
N LEU A 125 -1.97 7.17 -5.03
CA LEU A 125 -0.73 7.95 -4.98
C LEU A 125 0.04 7.70 -3.68
N LEU A 126 -0.64 7.63 -2.54
CA LEU A 126 -0.03 7.27 -1.26
C LEU A 126 0.54 5.85 -1.28
N CYS A 127 -0.16 4.89 -1.90
CA CYS A 127 0.35 3.54 -2.06
C CYS A 127 1.64 3.51 -2.91
N LEU A 128 1.68 4.24 -4.03
CA LEU A 128 2.88 4.37 -4.86
C LEU A 128 4.02 5.06 -4.11
N PHE A 129 3.72 6.12 -3.36
CA PHE A 129 4.69 6.80 -2.51
C PHE A 129 5.35 5.84 -1.53
N PHE A 130 4.57 5.07 -0.77
CA PHE A 130 5.12 4.10 0.19
C PHE A 130 5.80 2.90 -0.48
N LEU A 131 5.41 2.55 -1.71
CA LEU A 131 6.09 1.51 -2.49
C LEU A 131 7.54 1.94 -2.83
N ILE A 132 7.73 3.20 -3.22
CA ILE A 132 9.04 3.78 -3.59
C ILE A 132 9.85 4.17 -2.34
N ALA A 133 9.24 4.94 -1.43
CA ALA A 133 9.89 5.46 -0.22
C ALA A 133 10.18 4.36 0.82
N GLY A 134 9.44 3.25 0.75
CA GLY A 134 9.54 2.14 1.68
C GLY A 134 8.76 2.37 2.98
N PRO A 135 8.73 1.34 3.85
CA PRO A 135 7.72 1.22 4.91
C PRO A 135 7.92 2.11 6.14
N GLY A 136 8.87 3.05 6.13
CA GLY A 136 9.20 3.84 7.33
C GLY A 136 10.21 3.16 8.26
N ARG A 137 10.66 3.85 9.31
CA ARG A 137 11.72 3.36 10.19
C ARG A 137 11.24 2.37 11.24
N TYR A 138 9.96 2.46 11.64
CA TYR A 138 9.35 1.60 12.65
C TYR A 138 8.60 0.40 12.08
N SER A 139 8.70 0.12 10.78
CA SER A 139 8.08 -1.07 10.21
C SER A 139 8.74 -2.35 10.73
N ILE A 140 7.94 -3.40 10.91
CA ILE A 140 8.41 -4.74 11.27
C ILE A 140 9.38 -5.23 10.19
N ASP A 141 9.13 -4.92 8.92
CA ASP A 141 10.04 -5.24 7.81
C ASP A 141 11.46 -4.69 8.03
N ASN A 142 11.59 -3.44 8.49
CA ASN A 142 12.90 -2.84 8.73
C ASN A 142 13.60 -3.46 9.96
N LYS A 143 12.85 -4.01 10.93
CA LYS A 143 13.44 -4.71 12.08
C LYS A 143 13.87 -6.14 11.74
N VAL A 144 13.10 -6.88 10.94
CA VAL A 144 13.36 -8.29 10.61
C VAL A 144 14.45 -8.45 9.54
N PHE A 145 14.45 -7.64 8.47
CA PHE A 145 15.45 -7.75 7.41
C PHE A 145 16.78 -7.07 7.73
N ARG A 146 16.86 -6.31 8.83
CA ARG A 146 18.11 -5.76 9.35
C ARG A 146 18.75 -6.78 10.29
N HIS A 147 19.09 -7.96 9.75
CA HIS A 147 19.95 -8.92 10.44
C HIS A 147 21.24 -8.20 10.83
N GLN A 148 21.48 -8.11 12.14
CA GLN A 148 22.75 -7.65 12.68
C GLN A 148 23.79 -8.73 12.32
N PRO A 149 24.90 -8.40 11.62
CA PRO A 149 25.99 -9.35 11.55
C PRO A 149 26.46 -9.64 12.98
N PRO A 150 26.81 -10.90 13.32
CA PRO A 150 27.37 -11.24 14.62
C PRO A 150 28.56 -10.31 14.88
N ARG A 151 28.55 -9.60 16.01
CA ARG A 151 29.77 -8.94 16.49
C ARG A 151 30.65 -10.05 17.05
N LEU A 152 31.65 -10.45 16.27
CA LEU A 152 32.80 -11.21 16.76
C LEU A 152 33.64 -10.31 17.67
#